data_AF-A0A644WIG1-F1
#
_entry.id   AF-A0A644WIG1-F1
#
_cell.length_a   1.000
_cell.length_b   1.000
_cell.length_c   1.000
_cell.angle_alpha   90.00
_cell.angle_beta   90.00
_cell.angle_gamma   90.00
#
_symmetry.space_group_name_H-M   'P 1'
#
loop_
_entity.id
_entity.type
_entity.pdbx_description
1 polymer ?
#
loop_
_entity_poly.entity_id
_entity_poly.type
_entity_poly.pdbx_seq_one_letter_code
_entity_poly.pdbx_strand_id
1 'polypeptide(L)'
;MMSDKNAFWVGCTDEEVDKKILPLLNEIKENEEIKKISFNRGPSTFKEDQDEIMFANYFLISADATEILSYDWKLPYAGQWNASNPFRMITKTNITNLDELKLLEESLDKSGYFKDYDNDYESDDE
;
A
#
# COMPACT_ATOMS: atom_id res chain seq x y z
N MET A 1 4.70 12.62 5.74
CA MET A 1 4.22 11.54 6.63
C MET A 1 2.75 11.45 6.37
N MET A 2 2.23 10.24 6.15
CA MET A 2 0.79 10.08 6.13
C MET A 2 0.22 10.50 7.49
N SER A 3 -1.00 11.03 7.50
CA SER A 3 -1.74 11.25 8.75
C SER A 3 -1.82 9.95 9.58
N ASP A 4 -2.26 9.98 10.86
CA ASP A 4 -2.37 8.81 11.77
C ASP A 4 -3.33 7.69 11.30
N LYS A 5 -3.56 7.57 9.99
CA LYS A 5 -4.43 6.62 9.32
C LYS A 5 -3.63 5.38 8.93
N ASN A 6 -4.28 4.21 8.97
CA ASN A 6 -3.69 3.02 8.37
C ASN A 6 -3.56 3.21 6.86
N ALA A 7 -2.56 2.56 6.29
CA ALA A 7 -2.29 2.61 4.86
C ALA A 7 -1.98 1.21 4.33
N PHE A 8 -2.36 1.01 3.07
CA PHE A 8 -2.26 -0.26 2.37
C PHE A 8 -1.23 -0.17 1.25
N TRP A 9 -0.42 -1.22 1.13
CA TRP A 9 0.41 -1.42 -0.05
C TRP A 9 -0.43 -1.99 -1.19
N VAL A 10 -0.59 -1.23 -2.27
CA VAL A 10 -1.46 -1.58 -3.39
C VAL A 10 -0.62 -1.72 -4.66
N GLY A 11 -0.62 -2.93 -5.23
CA GLY A 11 -0.08 -3.21 -6.56
C GLY A 11 -1.15 -2.99 -7.63
N CYS A 12 -0.78 -2.34 -8.73
CA CYS A 12 -1.68 -2.02 -9.84
C CYS A 12 -1.06 -2.36 -11.20
N THR A 13 -1.92 -2.79 -12.12
CA THR A 13 -1.63 -2.76 -13.55
C THR A 13 -1.68 -1.32 -14.08
N ASP A 14 -1.18 -1.10 -15.30
CA ASP A 14 -1.26 0.22 -15.94
C ASP A 14 -2.70 0.68 -16.16
N GLU A 15 -3.57 -0.23 -16.57
CA GLU A 15 -4.98 0.08 -16.81
C GLU A 15 -5.68 0.53 -15.53
N GLU A 16 -5.34 -0.08 -14.39
CA GLU A 16 -5.86 0.32 -13.09
C GLU A 16 -5.32 1.66 -12.63
N VAL A 17 -4.04 1.95 -12.91
CA VAL A 17 -3.48 3.28 -12.64
C VAL A 17 -4.24 4.36 -13.40
N ASP A 18 -4.45 4.16 -14.70
CA ASP A 18 -5.12 5.15 -15.54
C ASP A 18 -6.58 5.35 -15.14
N LYS A 19 -7.28 4.27 -14.76
CA LYS A 19 -8.71 4.33 -14.46
C LYS A 19 -9.05 4.68 -13.02
N LYS A 20 -8.19 4.33 -12.05
CA LYS A 20 -8.50 4.41 -10.62
C LYS A 20 -7.57 5.33 -9.85
N ILE A 21 -6.30 5.43 -10.22
CA ILE A 21 -5.29 6.20 -9.47
C ILE A 21 -5.14 7.63 -10.01
N LEU A 22 -4.88 7.78 -11.31
CA LEU A 22 -4.66 9.10 -11.91
C LEU A 22 -5.85 10.08 -11.72
N PRO A 23 -7.12 9.65 -11.82
CA PRO A 23 -8.24 10.55 -11.54
C PRO A 23 -8.19 11.13 -10.12
N LEU A 24 -7.93 10.28 -9.12
CA LEU A 24 -7.85 10.71 -7.73
C LEU A 24 -6.66 11.64 -7.48
N LEU A 25 -5.46 11.30 -7.98
CA LEU A 25 -4.26 12.14 -7.85
C LEU A 25 -4.48 13.54 -8.45
N ASN A 26 -5.19 13.63 -9.57
CA ASN A 26 -5.56 14.90 -10.18
C ASN A 26 -6.57 15.69 -9.32
N GLU A 27 -7.54 15.02 -8.70
CA GLU A 27 -8.52 15.62 -7.80
C GLU A 27 -7.88 16.17 -6.52
N ILE A 28 -6.97 15.41 -5.89
CA ILE A 28 -6.24 15.81 -4.67
C ILE A 28 -5.03 16.71 -4.95
N LYS A 29 -4.75 17.02 -6.24
CA LYS A 29 -3.69 17.92 -6.73
C LYS A 29 -2.25 17.47 -6.39
N GLU A 30 -2.01 16.18 -6.30
CA GLU A 30 -0.69 15.61 -6.01
C GLU A 30 0.15 15.38 -7.28
N ASN A 31 0.47 16.49 -7.97
CA ASN A 31 1.23 16.46 -9.23
C ASN A 31 2.64 15.85 -9.11
N GLU A 32 3.23 15.83 -7.92
CA GLU A 32 4.53 15.20 -7.69
C GLU A 32 4.44 13.68 -7.73
N GLU A 33 3.36 13.10 -7.20
CA GLU A 33 3.17 11.65 -7.19
C GLU A 33 2.95 11.13 -8.60
N ILE A 34 2.21 11.86 -9.46
CA ILE A 34 2.07 11.53 -10.88
C ILE A 34 3.43 11.41 -11.57
N LYS A 35 4.38 12.30 -11.26
CA LYS A 35 5.74 12.24 -11.83
C LYS A 35 6.49 11.01 -11.32
N LYS A 36 6.36 10.70 -10.03
CA LYS A 36 7.04 9.57 -9.36
C LYS A 36 6.62 8.21 -9.89
N ILE A 37 5.38 8.05 -10.37
CA ILE A 37 4.86 6.78 -10.93
C ILE A 37 5.85 6.18 -11.95
N SER A 38 6.32 6.99 -12.90
CA SER A 38 7.21 6.49 -13.95
C SER A 38 8.60 6.06 -13.45
N PHE A 39 9.08 6.66 -12.36
CA PHE A 39 10.38 6.32 -11.75
C PHE A 39 10.30 5.09 -10.83
N ASN A 40 9.16 4.90 -10.19
CA ASN A 40 8.92 3.84 -9.21
C ASN A 40 8.39 2.55 -9.82
N ARG A 41 7.93 2.61 -11.08
CA ARG A 41 7.44 1.47 -11.84
C ARG A 41 8.51 0.37 -11.96
N GLY A 42 8.08 -0.88 -11.88
CA GLY A 42 8.94 -2.03 -12.17
C GLY A 42 8.22 -3.36 -12.05
N PRO A 43 8.89 -4.46 -12.41
CA PRO A 43 8.26 -5.77 -12.46
C PRO A 43 7.94 -6.25 -11.05
N SER A 44 6.72 -6.73 -10.85
CA SER A 44 6.43 -7.59 -9.71
C SER A 44 7.36 -8.80 -9.71
N THR A 45 8.10 -9.01 -8.62
CA THR A 45 8.82 -10.27 -8.40
C THR A 45 7.92 -11.35 -7.82
N PHE A 46 6.61 -11.10 -7.67
CA PHE A 46 5.64 -12.15 -7.30
C PHE A 46 5.53 -13.15 -8.46
N LYS A 47 6.40 -14.15 -8.45
CA LYS A 47 6.21 -15.42 -9.16
C LYS A 47 5.56 -16.39 -8.17
N GLU A 48 4.24 -16.34 -8.04
CA GLU A 48 3.53 -17.41 -7.32
C GLU A 48 2.99 -18.46 -8.28
N ASP A 49 2.54 -18.11 -9.49
CA ASP A 49 2.23 -19.07 -10.57
C ASP A 49 2.25 -18.35 -11.93
N GLN A 50 2.54 -19.07 -13.03
CA GLN A 50 2.81 -18.49 -14.37
C GLN A 50 1.61 -17.75 -15.02
N ASP A 51 0.44 -17.78 -14.38
CA ASP A 51 -0.80 -17.14 -14.85
C ASP A 51 -1.22 -15.91 -14.00
N GLU A 52 -0.39 -15.44 -13.06
CA GLU A 52 -0.73 -14.27 -12.24
C GLU A 52 -0.51 -12.92 -12.95
N ILE A 53 -1.42 -11.98 -12.69
CA ILE A 53 -1.41 -10.59 -13.17
C ILE A 53 -0.09 -9.91 -12.74
N MET A 54 0.71 -9.47 -13.71
CA MET A 54 1.92 -8.70 -13.43
C MET A 54 1.56 -7.25 -13.08
N PHE A 55 1.65 -6.92 -11.79
CA PHE A 55 1.61 -5.53 -11.33
C PHE A 55 2.90 -4.80 -11.73
N ALA A 56 2.75 -3.55 -12.16
CA ALA A 56 3.87 -2.71 -12.60
C ALA A 56 4.03 -1.45 -11.74
N ASN A 57 2.97 -1.02 -11.05
CA ASN A 57 2.93 0.22 -10.30
C ASN A 57 2.51 -0.08 -8.86
N TYR A 58 3.12 0.60 -7.91
CA TYR A 58 2.90 0.33 -6.49
C TYR A 58 2.70 1.63 -5.72
N PHE A 59 1.76 1.56 -4.78
CA PHE A 59 1.31 2.72 -4.03
C PHE A 59 1.16 2.37 -2.56
N LEU A 60 1.45 3.34 -1.71
CA LEU A 60 0.94 3.37 -0.35
C LEU A 60 -0.30 4.25 -0.36
N ILE A 61 -1.45 3.67 -0.01
CA ILE A 61 -2.75 4.35 -0.07
C ILE A 61 -3.37 4.34 1.32
N SER A 62 -3.69 5.51 1.84
CA SER A 62 -4.48 5.66 3.08
C SER A 62 -5.82 4.92 2.98
N ALA A 63 -6.33 4.39 4.09
CA ALA A 63 -7.57 3.61 4.09
C ALA A 63 -8.79 4.34 3.50
N ASP A 64 -8.82 5.67 3.60
CA ASP A 64 -9.88 6.52 3.02
C ASP A 64 -9.53 7.08 1.63
N ALA A 65 -8.41 6.65 1.04
CA ALA A 65 -7.89 7.06 -0.26
C ALA A 65 -7.65 8.58 -0.41
N THR A 66 -7.51 9.31 0.69
CA THR A 66 -7.24 10.77 0.66
C THR A 66 -5.78 11.12 0.41
N GLU A 67 -4.89 10.17 0.67
CA GLU A 67 -3.44 10.25 0.45
C GLU A 67 -2.99 9.02 -0.36
N ILE A 68 -2.30 9.25 -1.48
CA ILE A 68 -1.80 8.22 -2.40
C ILE A 68 -0.34 8.54 -2.73
N LEU A 69 0.58 7.71 -2.25
CA LEU A 69 1.99 7.89 -2.51
C LEU A 69 2.50 6.80 -3.45
N SER A 70 3.17 7.19 -4.52
CA SER A 70 3.87 6.25 -5.41
C SER A 70 5.15 5.76 -4.73
N TYR A 71 5.35 4.44 -4.71
CA TYR A 71 6.52 3.80 -4.11
C TYR A 71 7.18 2.81 -5.07
N ASP A 72 8.49 2.63 -4.88
CA ASP A 72 9.34 1.74 -5.67
C ASP A 72 8.85 0.28 -5.61
N TRP A 73 8.78 -0.37 -6.78
CA TRP A 73 8.38 -1.77 -6.96
C TRP A 73 9.16 -2.78 -6.11
N LYS A 74 10.37 -2.44 -5.67
CA LYS A 74 11.18 -3.32 -4.82
C LYS A 74 10.71 -3.35 -3.35
N LEU A 75 9.82 -2.45 -2.95
CA LEU A 75 9.19 -2.46 -1.62
C LEU A 75 7.90 -3.29 -1.64
N PRO A 76 7.41 -3.75 -0.47
CA PRO A 76 8.11 -3.83 0.81
C PRO A 76 9.15 -4.94 0.90
N TYR A 77 9.21 -5.81 -0.12
CA TYR A 77 9.96 -7.06 -0.08
C TYR A 77 11.40 -6.94 -0.56
N ALA A 78 12.07 -5.82 -0.29
CA ALA A 78 13.41 -5.54 -0.82
C ALA A 78 14.45 -6.59 -0.38
N GLY A 79 14.11 -7.53 0.51
CA GLY A 79 14.78 -8.83 0.66
C GLY A 79 16.20 -8.76 1.20
N GLN A 80 16.72 -7.57 1.44
CA GLN A 80 18.00 -7.37 2.09
C GLN A 80 17.80 -7.56 3.59
N TRP A 81 18.67 -8.33 4.24
CA TRP A 81 18.84 -8.24 5.69
C TRP A 81 19.11 -6.77 6.05
N ASN A 82 18.26 -6.19 6.89
CA ASN A 82 18.23 -4.76 7.27
C ASN A 82 17.64 -3.78 6.25
N ALA A 83 16.96 -4.22 5.18
CA ALA A 83 16.04 -3.33 4.48
C ALA A 83 14.86 -3.02 5.40
N SER A 84 14.56 -1.73 5.59
CA SER A 84 13.37 -1.30 6.32
C SER A 84 12.14 -1.85 5.60
N ASN A 85 11.47 -2.83 6.20
CA ASN A 85 10.10 -3.16 5.87
C ASN A 85 9.21 -2.30 6.78
N PRO A 86 8.60 -1.21 6.27
CA PRO A 86 7.76 -0.35 7.11
C PRO A 86 6.43 -1.02 7.49
N PHE A 87 6.13 -2.20 6.93
CA PHE A 87 4.91 -2.93 7.21
C PHE A 87 5.13 -3.92 8.34
N ARG A 88 4.31 -3.81 9.38
CA ARG A 88 4.32 -4.72 10.53
C ARG A 88 3.92 -6.15 10.14
N MET A 89 3.09 -6.30 9.10
CA MET A 89 2.66 -7.57 8.52
C MET A 89 2.28 -7.37 7.06
N ILE A 90 2.26 -8.46 6.28
CA ILE A 90 1.80 -8.40 4.89
C ILE A 90 0.86 -9.57 4.60
N THR A 91 -0.37 -9.24 4.20
CA THR A 91 -1.42 -10.20 3.80
C THR A 91 -1.95 -9.78 2.44
N LYS A 92 -2.01 -10.72 1.48
CA LYS A 92 -2.50 -10.47 0.13
C LYS A 92 -4.03 -10.42 0.15
N THR A 93 -4.62 -9.40 -0.45
CA THR A 93 -6.07 -9.29 -0.66
C THR A 93 -6.30 -8.59 -1.99
N ASN A 94 -7.20 -9.12 -2.80
CA ASN A 94 -7.61 -8.50 -4.05
C ASN A 94 -8.77 -7.56 -3.77
N ILE A 95 -8.69 -6.34 -4.28
CA ILE A 95 -9.76 -5.34 -4.24
C ILE A 95 -10.14 -4.96 -5.66
N THR A 96 -11.41 -4.60 -5.87
CA THR A 96 -11.87 -4.12 -7.18
C THR A 96 -11.80 -2.60 -7.25
N ASN A 97 -12.03 -1.90 -6.14
CA ASN A 97 -12.02 -0.44 -6.06
C ASN A 97 -11.36 0.05 -4.76
N LEU A 98 -10.87 1.29 -4.76
CA LEU A 98 -10.11 1.87 -3.65
C LEU A 98 -10.97 2.20 -2.43
N ASP A 99 -12.28 2.35 -2.58
CA ASP A 99 -13.24 2.48 -1.48
C ASP A 99 -13.32 1.21 -0.62
N GLU A 100 -12.96 0.04 -1.17
CA GLU A 100 -12.86 -1.20 -0.42
C GLU A 100 -11.75 -1.18 0.65
N LEU A 101 -10.75 -0.29 0.53
CA LEU A 101 -9.68 -0.16 1.53
C LEU A 101 -10.23 0.24 2.90
N LYS A 102 -11.24 1.11 2.93
CA LYS A 102 -11.90 1.51 4.18
C LYS A 102 -12.68 0.35 4.78
N LEU A 103 -13.38 -0.43 3.96
CA LEU A 103 -14.11 -1.61 4.41
C LEU A 103 -13.15 -2.68 4.94
N LEU A 104 -11.98 -2.82 4.32
CA LEU A 104 -10.92 -3.71 4.77
C LEU A 104 -10.37 -3.27 6.12
N GLU A 105 -10.09 -1.98 6.31
CA GLU A 105 -9.66 -1.42 7.61
C GLU A 105 -10.68 -1.71 8.71
N GLU A 106 -11.97 -1.43 8.47
CA GLU A 106 -13.04 -1.70 9.44
C GLU A 106 -13.17 -3.20 9.77
N SER A 107 -12.93 -4.08 8.79
CA SER A 107 -12.94 -5.52 8.99
C SER A 107 -11.76 -6.00 9.85
N LEU A 108 -10.56 -5.50 9.56
CA LEU A 108 -9.35 -5.80 10.32
C LEU A 108 -9.51 -5.34 11.78
N ASP A 109 -10.02 -4.13 12.01
CA ASP A 109 -10.29 -3.61 13.35
C ASP A 109 -11.28 -4.49 14.13
N LYS A 110 -12.40 -4.87 13.50
CA LYS A 110 -13.40 -5.77 14.10
C LYS A 110 -12.84 -7.14 14.45
N SER A 111 -11.92 -7.66 13.64
CA SER A 111 -11.25 -8.93 13.92
C SER A 111 -10.23 -8.84 15.07
N GLY A 112 -9.95 -7.63 15.57
CA GLY A 112 -8.92 -7.38 16.58
C GLY A 112 -7.50 -7.39 16.02
N TYR A 113 -7.34 -7.29 14.69
CA TYR A 113 -6.07 -7.43 14.00
C TYR A 113 -5.00 -6.43 14.47
N PHE A 114 -5.42 -5.28 14.99
CA PHE A 114 -4.53 -4.23 15.48
C PHE A 114 -4.23 -4.33 16.99
N LYS A 115 -5.00 -5.10 17.76
CA LYS A 115 -4.95 -5.11 19.24
C LYS A 115 -3.66 -5.68 19.82
N ASP A 116 -3.00 -6.60 19.10
CA ASP A 116 -1.75 -7.21 19.56
C ASP A 116 -0.54 -6.26 19.36
N TYR A 117 -0.69 -5.18 18.59
CA TYR A 117 0.40 -4.25 18.25
C TYR A 117 0.42 -2.95 19.07
N ASP A 118 -0.65 -2.68 19.82
CA ASP A 118 -0.71 -1.54 20.73
C ASP A 118 -0.03 -1.85 22.09
N ASN A 119 0.18 -3.13 22.41
CA ASN A 119 0.81 -3.56 23.67
C ASN A 119 2.35 -3.57 23.64
N ASP A 120 2.97 -3.48 22.46
CA ASP A 120 4.45 -3.52 22.32
C ASP A 120 5.13 -2.16 22.53
N TYR A 121 4.36 -1.11 22.86
CA TYR A 121 4.85 0.24 23.16
C TYR A 121 4.50 0.71 24.59
N GLU A 122 4.14 -0.19 25.50
CA GLU A 122 4.34 0.13 26.93
C GLU A 122 5.84 0.05 27.20
N SER A 123 6.47 1.23 27.20
CA SER A 123 7.84 1.42 27.65
C SER A 123 8.05 0.74 28.99
N ASP A 124 8.97 -0.23 29.03
CA ASP A 124 9.68 -0.61 30.25
C ASP A 124 10.48 0.61 30.74
N ASP A 125 9.79 1.60 31.31
CA ASP A 125 10.37 2.62 32.17
C ASP A 125 10.26 2.10 33.62
N GLU A 126 11.21 1.26 34.02
CA GLU A 126 11.60 1.06 35.43
C GLU A 126 12.88 1.82 35.77
#